data_AF-A0A4Q3NE14-F1
#
_entry.id   AF-A0A4Q3NE14-F1
#
_cell.length_a   1.000
_cell.length_b   1.000
_cell.length_c   1.000
_cell.angle_alpha   90.00
_cell.angle_beta   90.00
_cell.angle_gamma   90.00
#
_symmetry.space_group_name_H-M   'P 1'
#
loop_
_entity.id
_entity.type
_entity.pdbx_description
1 polymer ?
#
loop_
_entity_poly.entity_id
_entity_poly.type
_entity_poly.pdbx_seq_one_letter_code
_entity_poly.pdbx_strand_id
1 'polypeptide(L)'
;PGNQPQRRFSQTRAVALDMESATIAANGFRFRVPYGTLLCVSDKPLHGEIKLPGMANQFYRERVDQHLRIGMRAIEILRAEGSRRLHSRKLRSFDEVAFQ
;
A
#
# COMPACT_ATOMS: atom_id res chain seq x y z
N PRO A 1 1.14 -15.12 27.88
CA PRO A 1 0.20 -13.96 27.97
C PRO A 1 0.99 -12.65 27.89
N GLY A 2 0.91 -11.92 26.78
CA GLY A 2 1.68 -10.66 26.59
C GLY A 2 2.20 -10.41 25.16
N ASN A 3 2.24 -11.44 24.31
CA ASN A 3 2.81 -11.35 22.95
C ASN A 3 1.74 -11.43 21.84
N GLN A 4 0.53 -10.91 22.09
CA GLN A 4 -0.59 -11.04 21.15
C GLN A 4 -0.32 -10.39 19.78
N PRO A 5 0.23 -9.17 19.68
CA PRO A 5 0.55 -8.56 18.39
C PRO A 5 1.53 -9.40 17.56
N GLN A 6 2.61 -9.89 18.17
CA GLN A 6 3.63 -10.72 17.53
C GLN A 6 3.05 -12.07 17.07
N ARG A 7 2.15 -12.67 17.85
CA ARG A 7 1.41 -13.86 17.43
C ARG A 7 0.54 -13.58 16.21
N ARG A 8 -0.18 -12.45 16.18
CA ARG A 8 -0.99 -12.05 15.01
C ARG A 8 -0.12 -11.81 13.79
N PHE A 9 1.00 -11.11 13.93
CA PHE A 9 1.96 -10.88 12.83
C PHE A 9 2.49 -12.20 12.27
N SER A 10 2.85 -13.14 13.15
CA SER A 10 3.30 -14.48 12.72
C SER A 10 2.19 -15.25 11.99
N GLN A 11 0.96 -15.22 12.50
CA GLN A 11 -0.18 -15.90 11.88
C GLN A 11 -0.52 -15.34 10.50
N THR A 12 -0.49 -14.02 10.33
CA THR A 12 -0.81 -13.36 9.05
C THR A 12 0.37 -13.28 8.10
N ARG A 13 1.56 -13.73 8.50
CA ARG A 13 2.82 -13.57 7.75
C ARG A 13 3.08 -12.10 7.42
N ALA A 14 2.85 -11.22 8.40
CA ALA A 14 3.02 -9.77 8.22
C ALA A 14 4.47 -9.43 7.83
N VAL A 15 4.62 -8.63 6.77
CA VAL A 15 5.92 -8.20 6.21
C VAL A 15 6.21 -6.72 6.47
N ALA A 16 5.18 -5.92 6.71
CA ALA A 16 5.25 -4.50 7.02
C ALA A 16 4.04 -4.10 7.89
N LEU A 17 4.12 -2.93 8.51
CA LEU A 17 3.05 -2.35 9.33
C LEU A 17 2.93 -0.85 9.00
N ASP A 18 1.71 -0.41 8.71
CA ASP A 18 1.36 0.98 8.46
C ASP A 18 -0.05 1.28 9.01
N MET A 19 -0.57 2.50 8.80
CA MET A 19 -1.85 2.95 9.37
C MET A 19 -2.93 3.25 8.33
N GLU A 20 -2.63 3.14 7.03
CA GLU A 20 -3.49 3.63 5.96
C GLU A 20 -3.86 2.55 4.93
N SER A 21 -2.95 1.61 4.64
CA SER A 21 -3.04 0.71 3.48
C SER A 21 -4.31 -0.12 3.45
N ALA A 22 -4.66 -0.75 4.57
CA ALA A 22 -5.86 -1.57 4.66
C ALA A 22 -7.13 -0.73 4.47
N THR A 23 -7.15 0.49 5.02
CA THR A 23 -8.28 1.41 4.92
C THR A 23 -8.49 1.91 3.50
N ILE A 24 -7.41 2.28 2.80
CA ILE A 24 -7.46 2.70 1.38
C ILE A 24 -7.92 1.54 0.50
N ALA A 25 -7.35 0.34 0.68
CA ALA A 25 -7.74 -0.84 -0.09
C ALA A 25 -9.21 -1.23 0.16
N ALA A 26 -9.67 -1.20 1.41
CA ALA A 26 -11.05 -1.51 1.77
C ALA A 26 -12.04 -0.49 1.15
N ASN A 27 -11.69 0.80 1.12
CA ASN A 27 -12.52 1.81 0.46
C ASN A 27 -12.49 1.67 -1.07
N GLY A 28 -11.34 1.37 -1.67
CA GLY A 28 -11.25 1.05 -3.10
C GLY A 28 -12.14 -0.14 -3.47
N PHE A 29 -12.13 -1.19 -2.65
CA PHE A 29 -13.04 -2.33 -2.78
C PHE A 29 -14.51 -1.91 -2.63
N ARG A 30 -14.85 -1.16 -1.58
CA ARG A 30 -16.21 -0.67 -1.31
C ARG A 30 -16.77 0.16 -2.47
N PHE A 31 -15.95 0.98 -3.11
CA PHE A 31 -16.37 1.90 -4.17
C PHE A 31 -16.00 1.46 -5.59
N ARG A 32 -15.48 0.23 -5.75
CA ARG A 32 -15.11 -0.36 -7.06
C ARG A 32 -14.06 0.45 -7.81
N VAL A 33 -13.22 1.18 -7.06
CA VAL A 33 -12.07 1.91 -7.60
C VAL A 33 -10.85 1.01 -7.54
N PRO A 34 -10.18 0.70 -8.67
CA PRO A 34 -8.93 -0.06 -8.65
C PRO A 34 -7.91 0.56 -7.70
N TYR A 35 -7.35 -0.26 -6.81
CA TYR A 35 -6.46 0.18 -5.74
C TYR A 35 -5.17 -0.64 -5.74
N GLY A 36 -4.12 -0.07 -5.13
CA GLY A 36 -2.84 -0.70 -4.93
C GLY A 36 -2.05 0.02 -3.86
N THR A 37 -1.13 -0.69 -3.23
CA THR A 37 -0.28 -0.16 -2.16
C THR A 37 1.18 -0.44 -2.50
N LEU A 38 2.01 0.61 -2.45
CA LEU A 38 3.47 0.50 -2.50
C LEU A 38 4.02 1.29 -1.31
N LEU A 39 4.62 0.60 -0.34
CA LEU A 39 5.22 1.20 0.85
C LEU A 39 6.74 1.25 0.75
N CYS A 40 7.37 2.21 1.42
CA CYS A 40 8.81 2.26 1.62
C CYS A 40 9.10 2.04 3.09
N VAL A 41 10.00 1.10 3.39
CA VAL A 41 10.41 0.81 4.77
C VAL A 41 11.11 2.03 5.35
N SER A 42 10.52 2.62 6.38
CA SER A 42 11.09 3.78 7.08
C SER A 42 12.02 3.36 8.20
N ASP A 43 11.74 2.26 8.87
CA ASP A 43 12.38 1.81 10.10
C ASP A 43 12.09 0.32 10.35
N LYS A 44 12.79 -0.29 11.30
CA LYS A 44 12.66 -1.73 11.62
C LYS A 44 12.53 -1.92 13.14
N PRO A 45 11.35 -1.60 13.73
CA PRO A 45 11.18 -1.57 15.18
C PRO A 45 11.48 -2.91 15.87
N LEU A 46 11.14 -4.03 15.22
CA LEU A 46 11.41 -5.38 15.76
C LEU A 46 12.91 -5.78 15.72
N HIS A 47 13.76 -4.96 15.11
CA HIS A 47 15.21 -5.16 15.03
C HIS A 47 16.00 -4.10 15.81
N GLY A 48 15.31 -3.25 16.60
CA GLY A 48 15.95 -2.18 17.36
C GLY A 48 16.29 -0.92 16.55
N GLU A 49 16.02 -0.90 15.25
CA GLU A 49 16.25 0.26 14.38
C GLU A 49 14.99 1.14 14.33
N ILE A 50 14.66 1.78 15.45
CA ILE A 50 13.55 2.76 15.52
C ILE A 50 14.08 4.10 15.01
N LYS A 51 13.36 4.72 14.09
CA LYS A 51 13.72 6.05 13.59
C LYS A 51 13.71 7.08 14.71
N LEU A 52 14.87 7.69 14.99
CA LEU A 52 14.98 8.87 15.84
C LEU A 52 14.66 10.14 15.05
N PRO A 53 14.00 11.15 15.66
CA PRO A 53 13.80 12.45 15.01
C PRO A 53 15.14 13.08 14.62
N GLY A 54 15.36 13.34 13.32
CA GLY A 54 16.54 14.05 12.81
C GLY A 54 17.63 13.19 12.13
N MET A 55 17.48 11.87 12.06
CA MET A 55 18.50 11.00 11.45
C MET A 55 18.32 10.84 9.92
N ALA A 56 19.33 11.33 9.18
CA ALA A 56 19.64 11.12 7.75
C ALA A 56 18.71 11.74 6.69
N ASN A 57 18.73 13.09 6.59
CA ASN A 57 17.96 13.86 5.61
C ASN A 57 18.24 13.51 4.14
N GLN A 58 19.48 13.22 3.73
CA GLN A 58 19.79 13.03 2.30
C GLN A 58 19.35 11.67 1.79
N PHE A 59 19.75 10.58 2.45
CA PHE A 59 19.33 9.22 2.08
C PHE A 59 17.81 9.07 2.14
N TYR A 60 17.17 9.62 3.17
CA TYR A 60 15.70 9.61 3.25
C TYR A 60 15.05 10.36 2.09
N ARG A 61 15.54 11.55 1.73
CA ARG A 61 15.01 12.34 0.60
C ARG A 61 15.16 11.61 -0.73
N GLU A 62 16.32 11.00 -0.98
CA GLU A 62 16.56 10.22 -2.21
C GLU A 62 15.61 9.02 -2.31
N ARG A 63 15.37 8.30 -1.19
CA ARG A 63 14.41 7.19 -1.17
C ARG A 63 12.98 7.65 -1.35
N VAL A 64 12.59 8.77 -0.76
CA VAL A 64 11.24 9.36 -0.93
C VAL A 64 11.03 9.80 -2.39
N ASP A 65 12.00 10.48 -3.01
CA ASP A 65 11.92 10.86 -4.43
C ASP A 65 11.84 9.64 -5.34
N GLN A 66 12.68 8.62 -5.11
CA GLN A 66 12.62 7.37 -5.86
C GLN A 66 11.25 6.69 -5.71
N HIS A 67 10.70 6.61 -4.50
CA HIS A 67 9.40 6.00 -4.22
C HIS A 67 8.28 6.74 -4.95
N LEU A 68 8.28 8.08 -4.94
CA LEU A 68 7.33 8.89 -5.69
C LEU A 68 7.44 8.63 -7.19
N ARG A 69 8.66 8.57 -7.75
CA ARG A 69 8.88 8.26 -9.17
C ARG A 69 8.35 6.89 -9.56
N ILE A 70 8.51 5.87 -8.71
CA ILE A 70 7.92 4.54 -8.95
C ILE A 70 6.38 4.65 -8.98
N GLY A 71 5.78 5.38 -8.05
CA GLY A 71 4.34 5.64 -8.03
C GLY A 71 3.84 6.35 -9.30
N MET A 72 4.51 7.43 -9.72
CA MET A 72 4.19 8.14 -10.96
C MET A 72 4.32 7.22 -12.18
N ARG A 73 5.38 6.42 -12.25
CA ARG A 73 5.59 5.48 -13.34
C ARG A 73 4.50 4.40 -13.40
N ALA A 74 4.05 3.91 -12.25
CA ALA A 74 2.92 2.98 -12.20
C ALA A 74 1.65 3.62 -12.76
N ILE A 75 1.35 4.88 -12.39
CA ILE A 75 0.20 5.62 -12.92
C ILE A 75 0.31 5.81 -14.45
N GLU A 76 1.48 6.15 -14.97
CA GLU A 76 1.72 6.27 -16.42
C GLU A 76 1.43 4.96 -17.16
N ILE A 77 1.89 3.83 -16.61
CA ILE A 77 1.64 2.50 -17.19
C ILE A 77 0.13 2.21 -17.19
N LEU A 78 -0.55 2.38 -16.05
CA LEU A 78 -1.98 2.14 -15.93
C LEU A 78 -2.79 3.05 -16.86
N ARG A 79 -2.36 4.30 -17.05
CA ARG A 79 -2.95 5.23 -18.01
C ARG A 79 -2.79 4.76 -19.45
N ALA A 80 -1.60 4.28 -19.81
CA ALA A 80 -1.30 3.78 -21.17
C ALA A 80 -2.09 2.50 -21.51
N GLU A 81 -2.38 1.65 -20.52
CA GLU A 81 -3.21 0.45 -20.73
C GLU A 81 -4.69 0.77 -20.98
N GLY A 82 -5.15 1.96 -20.57
CA GLY A 82 -6.50 2.44 -20.78
C GLY A 82 -7.53 1.89 -19.79
N SER A 83 -8.64 2.61 -19.62
CA SER A 83 -9.66 2.34 -18.59
C SER A 83 -10.23 0.91 -18.64
N ARG A 84 -10.38 0.34 -19.84
CA ARG A 84 -10.93 -1.00 -20.04
C ARG A 84 -10.03 -2.12 -19.52
N ARG A 85 -8.70 -1.95 -19.56
CA ARG A 85 -7.75 -2.92 -19.00
C ARG A 85 -7.52 -2.70 -17.51
N LEU A 86 -7.57 -1.44 -17.07
CA LEU A 86 -7.47 -1.06 -15.66
C LEU A 86 -8.63 -1.63 -14.82
N HIS A 87 -9.86 -1.53 -15.32
CA HIS A 87 -11.03 -2.10 -14.66
C HIS A 87 -11.21 -3.56 -15.05
N SER A 88 -11.44 -4.41 -14.06
CA SER A 88 -11.70 -5.83 -14.27
C SER A 88 -12.91 -6.29 -13.46
N ARG A 89 -13.32 -7.55 -13.63
CA ARG A 89 -14.48 -8.11 -12.92
C ARG A 89 -14.24 -8.39 -11.43
N LYS A 90 -13.02 -8.14 -10.92
CA LYS A 90 -12.62 -8.50 -9.53
C LYS A 90 -13.38 -7.75 -8.44
N LEU A 91 -13.92 -6.56 -8.74
CA LEU A 91 -14.63 -5.72 -7.77
C LEU A 91 -16.17 -5.79 -7.93
N ARG A 92 -16.66 -6.60 -8.87
CA ARG A 92 -18.08 -6.69 -9.19
C ARG A 92 -18.86 -7.40 -8.11
N SER A 93 -20.04 -6.88 -7.79
CA SER A 93 -21.05 -7.54 -6.94
C SER A 93 -21.98 -8.41 -7.79
N PHE A 94 -22.74 -9.30 -7.15
CA PHE A 94 -23.83 -10.03 -7.80
C PHE A 94 -24.95 -9.09 -8.27
N ASP A 95 -25.32 -8.10 -7.44
CA ASP A 95 -26.35 -7.10 -7.75
C ASP A 95 -25.77 -5.82 -8.39
N GLU A 96 -24.71 -5.95 -9.18
CA GLU A 96 -24.06 -4.77 -9.75
C GLU A 96 -24.96 -4.09 -10.79
N VAL A 97 -25.31 -2.82 -10.52
CA VAL A 97 -26.07 -1.99 -11.45
C VAL A 97 -25.22 -1.70 -12.69
N ALA A 98 -25.84 -1.71 -13.88
CA ALA A 98 -25.18 -1.35 -15.12
C ALA A 98 -24.90 0.16 -15.16
N PHE A 99 -23.81 0.59 -14.53
CA PHE A 99 -23.23 1.91 -14.76
C PHE A 99 -21.71 1.78 -14.89
N GLN A 100 -21.24 1.98 -16.13
CA GLN A 100 -19.86 2.33 -16.49
C GLN A 100 -19.92 3.38 -17.59
#